data_AF-A0A9X2MKY6-F1
#
_entry.id   AF-A0A9X2MKY6-F1
#
_cell.length_a   1.000
_cell.length_b   1.000
_cell.length_c   1.000
_cell.angle_alpha   90.00
_cell.angle_beta   90.00
_cell.angle_gamma   90.00
#
_symmetry.space_group_name_H-M   'P 1'
#
loop_
_entity.id
_entity.type
_entity.pdbx_description
1 polymer ?
#
loop_
_entity_poly.entity_id
_entity_poly.type
_entity_poly.pdbx_seq_one_letter_code
_entity_poly.pdbx_strand_id
1 'polypeptide(L)'
;MLNDEYNKTFDKINDLCEENELEFTFESSRFPIIARVAPNFEQKNQMKIDIGDDTDFINGEVQFIFGDELTMKVLNDFRIEDSLLNKIKNMSKKLHYLFLQIYFKEAF
;
A
#
# COMPACT_ATOMS: atom_id res chain seq x y z
N MET A 1 20.79 8.64 -5.54
CA MET A 1 19.79 9.36 -6.34
C MET A 1 18.52 8.52 -6.55
N LEU A 2 18.56 7.41 -7.30
CA LEU A 2 17.37 6.53 -7.50
C LEU A 2 16.95 5.81 -6.21
N ASN A 3 17.88 5.21 -5.48
CA ASN A 3 17.60 4.59 -4.18
C ASN A 3 17.01 5.60 -3.17
N ASP A 4 17.53 6.84 -3.17
CA ASP A 4 16.99 7.90 -2.30
C ASP A 4 15.57 8.28 -2.71
N GLU A 5 15.27 8.34 -4.01
CA GLU A 5 13.92 8.63 -4.49
C GLU A 5 12.96 7.47 -4.24
N TYR A 6 13.43 6.23 -4.34
CA TYR A 6 12.68 5.04 -3.98
C TYR A 6 12.29 5.07 -2.50
N ASN A 7 13.27 5.24 -1.60
CA ASN A 7 13.03 5.32 -0.16
C ASN A 7 12.09 6.47 0.19
N LYS A 8 12.33 7.68 -0.34
CA LYS A 8 11.43 8.83 -0.14
C LYS A 8 10.01 8.59 -0.65
N THR A 9 9.85 7.82 -1.72
CA THR A 9 8.51 7.49 -2.25
C THR A 9 7.84 6.44 -1.37
N PHE A 10 8.59 5.43 -0.90
CA PHE A 10 8.12 4.42 0.03
C PHE A 10 7.67 5.04 1.35
N ASP A 11 8.53 5.86 1.97
CA ASP A 11 8.23 6.54 3.23
C ASP A 11 6.98 7.41 3.12
N LYS A 12 6.83 8.20 2.03
CA LYS A 12 5.62 8.99 1.78
C LYS A 12 4.35 8.17 1.64
N ILE A 13 4.44 6.94 1.11
CA ILE A 13 3.28 6.05 1.03
C ILE A 13 2.93 5.55 2.43
N ASN A 14 3.95 5.15 3.21
CA ASN A 14 3.74 4.70 4.59
C ASN A 14 3.16 5.82 5.46
N ASP A 15 3.73 7.02 5.44
CA ASP A 15 3.22 8.19 6.16
C ASP A 15 1.74 8.45 5.81
N LEU A 16 1.41 8.43 4.51
CA LEU A 16 0.03 8.62 4.06
C LEU A 16 -0.90 7.50 4.55
N CYS A 17 -0.43 6.25 4.59
CA CYS A 17 -1.23 5.14 5.08
C CYS A 17 -1.41 5.21 6.60
N GLU A 18 -0.34 5.48 7.35
CA GLU A 18 -0.38 5.63 8.80
C GLU A 18 -1.29 6.78 9.25
N GLU A 19 -1.24 7.94 8.58
CA GLU A 19 -2.14 9.07 8.82
C GLU A 19 -3.63 8.72 8.63
N ASN A 20 -3.92 7.63 7.90
CA ASN A 20 -5.27 7.18 7.58
C ASN A 20 -5.59 5.80 8.19
N GLU A 21 -4.83 5.35 9.20
CA GLU A 21 -5.01 4.05 9.89
C GLU A 21 -4.90 2.83 8.95
N LEU A 22 -4.05 2.95 7.94
CA LEU A 22 -3.75 1.90 6.96
C LEU A 22 -2.29 1.44 7.12
N GLU A 23 -2.04 0.22 6.69
CA GLU A 23 -0.71 -0.33 6.49
C GLU A 23 -0.43 -0.48 4.99
N PHE A 24 0.81 -0.25 4.58
CA PHE A 24 1.27 -0.46 3.21
C PHE A 24 2.39 -1.48 3.16
N THR A 25 2.32 -2.41 2.20
CA THR A 25 3.44 -3.30 1.91
C THR A 25 3.72 -3.34 0.41
N PHE A 26 4.99 -3.56 0.06
CA PHE A 26 5.45 -3.66 -1.33
C PHE A 26 6.29 -4.93 -1.50
N GLU A 27 5.66 -5.99 -2.01
CA GLU A 27 6.29 -7.30 -2.22
C GLU A 27 6.92 -7.34 -3.61
N SER A 28 8.24 -7.17 -3.67
CA SER A 28 9.01 -7.10 -4.92
C SER A 28 9.98 -8.27 -5.13
N SER A 29 9.96 -9.26 -4.25
CA SER A 29 10.87 -10.42 -4.28
C SER A 29 10.52 -11.45 -5.36
N ARG A 30 9.28 -11.41 -5.87
CA ARG A 30 8.77 -12.29 -6.93
C ARG A 30 7.83 -11.52 -7.86
N PHE A 31 7.66 -12.05 -9.06
CA PHE A 31 6.68 -11.53 -10.02
C PHE A 31 5.34 -12.29 -9.86
N PRO A 32 4.18 -11.59 -9.98
CA PRO A 32 4.03 -10.14 -10.12
C PRO A 32 4.39 -9.39 -8.83
N ILE A 33 4.83 -8.14 -8.96
CA ILE A 33 5.09 -7.27 -7.80
C ILE A 33 3.73 -6.80 -7.26
N ILE A 34 3.54 -6.86 -5.93
CA ILE A 34 2.27 -6.55 -5.30
C ILE A 34 2.46 -5.42 -4.29
N ALA A 35 1.70 -4.34 -4.47
CA ALA A 35 1.52 -3.33 -3.44
C ALA A 35 0.18 -3.58 -2.72
N ARG A 36 0.21 -3.75 -1.40
CA ARG A 36 -0.97 -4.03 -0.58
C ARG A 36 -1.26 -2.87 0.35
N VAL A 37 -2.54 -2.55 0.50
CA VAL A 37 -3.08 -1.58 1.44
C VAL A 37 -4.14 -2.28 2.27
N ALA A 38 -3.98 -2.29 3.58
CA ALA A 38 -4.94 -2.91 4.49
C ALA A 38 -5.15 -2.01 5.72
N PRO A 39 -6.20 -2.22 6.53
CA PRO A 39 -6.36 -1.51 7.80
C PRO A 39 -5.22 -1.86 8.74
N ASN A 40 -4.67 -0.87 9.44
CA ASN A 40 -3.73 -1.09 10.52
C ASN A 40 -4.52 -1.53 11.78
N PHE A 41 -4.56 -2.84 12.02
CA PHE A 41 -5.32 -3.40 13.14
C PHE A 41 -4.73 -3.05 14.51
N GLU A 42 -3.43 -2.76 14.62
CA GLU A 42 -2.82 -2.34 15.89
C GLU A 42 -3.33 -0.97 16.33
N GLN A 43 -3.40 -0.01 15.40
CA GLN A 43 -3.95 1.33 15.65
C GLN A 43 -5.48 1.29 15.85
N LYS A 44 -6.20 0.50 15.02
CA LYS A 44 -7.65 0.33 15.19
C LYS A 44 -8.03 -0.29 16.53
N ASN A 45 -7.27 -1.27 17.01
CA ASN A 45 -7.56 -1.90 18.30
C ASN A 45 -7.28 -0.95 19.48
N GLN A 46 -6.33 -0.03 19.36
CA GLN A 46 -6.12 1.02 20.38
C GLN A 46 -7.31 1.98 20.47
N MET A 47 -7.92 2.35 19.34
CA MET A 47 -9.12 3.21 19.34
C MET A 47 -10.40 2.47 19.77
N LYS A 48 -10.54 1.17 19.45
CA LYS A 48 -11.70 0.35 19.84
C LYS A 48 -11.80 0.11 21.35
N ILE A 49 -10.69 0.15 22.09
CA ILE A 49 -10.73 0.02 23.56
C ILE A 49 -11.46 1.24 24.20
N ASP A 50 -11.54 2.37 23.50
CA ASP A 50 -12.10 3.63 24.02
C ASP A 50 -13.59 3.84 23.66
N ILE A 51 -14.14 3.09 22.70
CA ILE A 51 -15.53 3.24 22.23
C ILE A 51 -16.15 1.85 22.09
N GLY A 52 -17.06 1.52 23.01
CA GLY A 52 -17.68 0.20 23.16
C GLY A 52 -18.24 -0.41 21.87
N ASP A 53 -18.14 -1.74 21.81
CA ASP A 53 -18.52 -2.68 20.76
C ASP A 53 -19.56 -2.19 19.73
N ASP A 54 -19.10 -1.89 18.52
CA ASP A 54 -19.85 -2.10 17.28
C ASP A 54 -18.93 -2.82 16.27
N THR A 55 -19.32 -4.04 15.90
CA THR A 55 -18.46 -5.02 15.20
C THR A 55 -18.72 -5.06 13.70
N ASP A 56 -18.53 -3.93 13.01
CA ASP A 56 -18.19 -3.95 11.58
C ASP A 56 -16.69 -4.26 11.45
N PHE A 57 -16.33 -5.54 11.47
CA PHE A 57 -14.94 -5.97 11.23
C PHE A 57 -14.57 -5.74 9.76
N ILE A 58 -14.09 -4.53 9.44
CA ILE A 58 -13.42 -4.21 8.18
C ILE A 58 -12.10 -5.00 8.17
N ASN A 59 -12.12 -6.18 7.55
CA ASN A 59 -10.96 -7.08 7.42
C ASN A 59 -10.43 -7.20 5.98
N GLY A 60 -10.86 -6.29 5.10
CA GLY A 60 -10.47 -6.31 3.70
C GLY A 60 -9.14 -5.64 3.42
N GLU A 61 -8.71 -5.76 2.17
CA GLU A 61 -7.49 -5.13 1.64
C GLU A 61 -7.65 -4.79 0.16
N VAL A 62 -6.81 -3.86 -0.30
CA VAL A 62 -6.63 -3.55 -1.71
C VAL A 62 -5.23 -3.95 -2.12
N GLN A 63 -5.13 -4.67 -3.23
CA GLN A 63 -3.88 -5.03 -3.88
C GLN A 63 -3.78 -4.35 -5.24
N PHE A 64 -2.66 -3.68 -5.49
CA PHE A 64 -2.23 -3.27 -6.82
C PHE A 64 -1.21 -4.30 -7.32
N ILE A 65 -1.58 -5.06 -8.34
CA ILE A 65 -0.78 -6.15 -8.88
C ILE A 65 -0.12 -5.65 -10.16
N PHE A 66 1.20 -5.49 -10.12
CA PHE A 66 2.04 -5.09 -11.23
C PHE A 66 2.51 -6.34 -11.99
N GLY A 67 1.61 -6.87 -12.82
CA GLY A 67 1.91 -7.93 -13.80
C GLY A 67 2.20 -7.34 -15.18
N ASP A 68 1.79 -8.04 -16.23
CA ASP A 68 1.83 -7.52 -17.61
C ASP A 68 0.99 -6.23 -17.75
N GLU A 69 -0.12 -6.18 -17.03
CA GLU A 69 -0.95 -4.99 -16.85
C GLU A 69 -1.16 -4.72 -15.36
N LEU A 70 -1.34 -3.44 -15.01
CA LEU A 70 -1.71 -3.07 -13.65
C LEU A 70 -3.17 -3.44 -13.39
N THR A 71 -3.38 -4.39 -12.48
CA THR A 71 -4.73 -4.73 -11.99
C THR A 71 -4.90 -4.32 -10.53
N MET A 72 -6.14 -4.08 -10.13
CA MET A 72 -6.51 -3.80 -8.75
C MET A 72 -7.46 -4.88 -8.27
N LYS A 73 -7.16 -5.46 -7.11
CA LYS A 73 -7.98 -6.48 -6.47
C LYS A 73 -8.41 -5.98 -5.11
N VAL A 74 -9.72 -6.04 -4.83
CA VAL A 74 -10.27 -5.78 -3.51
C VAL A 74 -10.65 -7.12 -2.90
N LEU A 75 -10.23 -7.36 -1.66
CA LEU A 75 -10.51 -8.57 -0.91
C LEU A 75 -11.33 -8.20 0.33
N ASN A 76 -12.42 -8.92 0.57
CA ASN A 76 -13.39 -8.68 1.65
C ASN A 76 -13.91 -7.24 1.72
N ASP A 77 -14.51 -6.88 2.86
CA ASP A 77 -15.05 -5.55 3.11
C ASP A 77 -13.91 -4.60 3.48
N PHE A 78 -13.55 -3.74 2.52
CA PHE A 78 -12.59 -2.66 2.68
C PHE A 78 -13.23 -1.33 2.28
N ARG A 79 -13.11 -0.33 3.15
CA ARG A 79 -13.59 1.03 2.89
C ARG A 79 -12.41 1.99 2.89
N ILE A 80 -12.28 2.75 1.82
CA ILE A 80 -11.27 3.78 1.63
C ILE A 80 -11.87 4.90 0.78
N GLU A 81 -11.49 6.15 1.04
CA GLU A 81 -11.89 7.26 0.20
C GLU A 81 -11.24 7.13 -1.19
N ASP A 82 -12.00 7.38 -2.26
CA ASP A 82 -11.50 7.27 -3.64
C ASP A 82 -10.30 8.20 -3.91
N SER A 83 -10.30 9.39 -3.32
CA SER A 83 -9.19 10.35 -3.45
C SER A 83 -7.88 9.79 -2.87
N LEU A 84 -7.97 9.18 -1.68
CA LEU A 84 -6.87 8.53 -0.99
C LEU A 84 -6.39 7.29 -1.76
N LEU A 85 -7.33 6.43 -2.19
CA LEU A 85 -7.02 5.25 -3.00
C LEU A 85 -6.26 5.62 -4.27
N ASN A 86 -6.71 6.64 -4.99
CA ASN A 86 -6.05 7.13 -6.20
C ASN A 86 -4.66 7.71 -5.93
N LYS A 87 -4.50 8.44 -4.81
CA LYS A 87 -3.19 8.98 -4.39
C LYS A 87 -2.21 7.84 -4.09
N ILE A 88 -2.61 6.84 -3.30
CA ILE A 88 -1.78 5.67 -2.99
C ILE A 88 -1.43 4.92 -4.28
N LYS A 89 -2.41 4.60 -5.12
CA LYS A 89 -2.21 3.90 -6.41
C LYS A 89 -1.15 4.59 -7.29
N ASN A 90 -1.23 5.91 -7.43
CA ASN A 90 -0.30 6.66 -8.26
C ASN A 90 1.12 6.68 -7.67
N MET A 91 1.25 6.76 -6.36
CA MET A 91 2.55 6.64 -5.69
C MET A 91 3.11 5.22 -5.79
N SER A 92 2.28 4.18 -5.63
CA SER A 92 2.70 2.77 -5.82
C SER A 92 3.19 2.52 -7.25
N LYS A 93 2.55 3.10 -8.27
CA LYS A 93 3.06 3.07 -9.65
C LYS A 93 4.44 3.69 -9.75
N LYS A 94 4.64 4.87 -9.16
CA LYS A 94 5.94 5.55 -9.16
C LYS A 94 7.01 4.69 -8.47
N LEU A 95 6.69 4.13 -7.30
CA LEU A 95 7.57 3.24 -6.55
C LEU A 95 7.97 2.01 -7.39
N HIS A 96 7.01 1.40 -8.07
CA HIS A 96 7.24 0.28 -8.98
C HIS A 96 8.18 0.64 -10.13
N TYR A 97 7.99 1.79 -10.79
CA TYR A 97 8.91 2.24 -11.84
C TYR A 97 10.33 2.48 -11.33
N LEU A 98 10.48 3.09 -10.15
CA LEU A 98 11.79 3.28 -9.52
C LEU A 98 12.45 1.94 -9.20
N PHE A 99 11.71 0.98 -8.65
CA PHE A 99 12.19 -0.38 -8.39
C PHE A 99 12.73 -1.03 -9.66
N LEU A 100 11.96 -1.00 -10.78
CA LEU A 100 12.41 -1.57 -12.05
C LEU A 100 13.68 -0.88 -12.57
N GLN A 101 13.77 0.46 -12.49
CA GLN A 101 14.97 1.18 -12.91
C GLN A 101 16.20 0.79 -12.09
N ILE A 102 16.05 0.62 -10.77
CA ILE A 102 17.13 0.16 -9.89
C ILE A 102 17.52 -1.27 -10.27
N TYR A 103 16.55 -2.17 -10.33
CA TYR A 103 16.77 -3.58 -10.66
C TYR A 103 17.50 -3.77 -11.99
N PHE A 104 17.03 -3.13 -13.06
CA PHE A 104 17.68 -3.26 -14.37
C PHE A 104 19.02 -2.53 -14.45
N LYS A 105 19.24 -1.46 -13.68
CA LYS A 105 20.54 -0.80 -13.60
C LYS A 105 21.58 -1.63 -12.82
N GLU A 106 21.14 -2.45 -11.87
CA GLU A 106 22.04 -3.34 -11.11
C GLU A 106 22.28 -4.66 -11.85
N ALA A 107 21.32 -5.10 -12.67
CA ALA A 107 21.42 -6.34 -13.46
C ALA A 107 22.29 -6.21 -14.73
N PHE A 108 22.55 -5.00 -15.22
CA PHE A 108 23.28 -4.72 -16.47
C PHE A 108 24.30 -3.59 -16.29
#